data_AF-A0A1F8QMU7-F1
#
_entry.id   AF-A0A1F8QMU7-F1
#
_cell.length_a   1.000
_cell.length_b   1.000
_cell.length_c   1.000
_cell.angle_alpha   90.00
_cell.angle_beta   90.00
_cell.angle_gamma   90.00
#
_symmetry.space_group_name_H-M   'P 1'
#
loop_
_entity.id
_entity.type
_entity.pdbx_description
1 polymer ?
#
loop_
_entity_poly.entity_id
_entity_poly.type
_entity_poly.pdbx_seq_one_letter_code
_entity_poly.pdbx_strand_id
1 'polypeptide(L)'
;MNRKTLFNRYLLNLTEVARRGDAREESFYTSLEDLLEQVAQATGRAHVHVTTLPKSTEAGNPDFRLWNGTDSIIGYIEAKNPVQENLDHIETSEQLHRYRWTFPNLILTNFLEFRLYRDGELVDSVLAARPYVLNQLRAAPPLENADKLWDLLERALAESK
;
A
#
# COMPACT_ATOMS: atom_id res chain seq x y z
N MET A 1 -10.76 17.30 1.79
CA MET A 1 -9.66 17.03 2.75
C MET A 1 -8.34 17.41 2.10
N ASN A 2 -7.37 17.98 2.84
CA ASN A 2 -6.07 18.36 2.26
C ASN A 2 -5.16 17.11 2.12
N ARG A 3 -4.65 16.83 0.90
CA ARG A 3 -3.79 15.66 0.59
C ARG A 3 -2.56 15.58 1.49
N LYS A 4 -1.88 16.70 1.74
CA LYS A 4 -0.69 16.74 2.61
C LYS A 4 -1.05 16.39 4.05
N THR A 5 -2.18 16.86 4.55
CA THR A 5 -2.65 16.53 5.91
C THR A 5 -2.96 15.04 6.04
N LEU A 6 -3.58 14.44 5.01
CA LEU A 6 -3.88 13.01 4.95
C LEU A 6 -2.58 12.19 5.05
N PHE A 7 -1.62 12.44 4.17
CA PHE A 7 -0.37 11.68 4.14
C PHE A 7 0.53 11.93 5.37
N ASN A 8 0.57 13.15 5.89
CA ASN A 8 1.32 13.41 7.12
C ASN A 8 0.73 12.64 8.31
N ARG A 9 -0.60 12.52 8.40
CA ARG A 9 -1.24 11.68 9.42
C ARG A 9 -0.87 10.21 9.24
N TYR A 10 -0.90 9.72 8.02
CA TYR A 10 -0.47 8.35 7.71
C TYR A 10 0.96 8.08 8.19
N LEU A 11 1.92 8.95 7.84
CA LEU A 11 3.33 8.79 8.25
C LEU A 11 3.52 8.92 9.77
N LEU A 12 2.72 9.76 10.44
CA LEU A 12 2.69 9.84 11.91
C LEU A 12 2.21 8.53 12.54
N ASN A 13 1.12 7.93 12.02
CA ASN A 13 0.60 6.66 12.52
C ASN A 13 1.65 5.53 12.36
N LEU A 14 2.32 5.45 11.20
CA LEU A 14 3.43 4.49 11.02
C LEU A 14 4.53 4.68 12.07
N THR A 15 4.85 5.93 12.40
CA THR A 15 5.88 6.26 13.40
C THR A 15 5.47 5.82 14.80
N GLU A 16 4.21 6.01 15.17
CA GLU A 16 3.69 5.57 16.46
C GLU A 16 3.74 4.06 16.59
N VAL A 17 3.39 3.32 15.53
CA VAL A 17 3.50 1.86 15.49
C VAL A 17 4.97 1.45 15.62
N ALA A 18 5.87 2.01 14.81
CA ALA A 18 7.29 1.67 14.80
C ALA A 18 7.99 1.94 16.15
N ARG A 19 7.56 2.95 16.90
CA ARG A 19 8.12 3.32 18.21
C ARG A 19 7.81 2.33 19.33
N ARG A 20 6.79 1.49 19.19
CA ARG A 20 6.44 0.49 20.22
C ARG A 20 7.54 -0.57 20.41
N GLY A 21 8.34 -0.80 19.36
CA GLY A 21 9.52 -1.67 19.41
C GLY A 21 9.24 -3.17 19.23
N ASP A 22 7.97 -3.59 19.26
CA ASP A 22 7.50 -4.96 19.05
C ASP A 22 6.62 -5.12 17.80
N ALA A 23 6.53 -4.07 16.99
CA ALA A 23 5.69 -4.03 15.79
C ALA A 23 6.12 -5.06 14.74
N ARG A 24 5.14 -5.84 14.27
CA ARG A 24 5.28 -6.70 13.09
C ARG A 24 4.74 -5.98 11.86
N GLU A 25 4.87 -6.63 10.70
CA GLU A 25 4.35 -6.11 9.44
C GLU A 25 2.84 -5.79 9.54
N GLU A 26 2.07 -6.69 10.14
CA GLU A 26 0.63 -6.57 10.32
C GLU A 26 0.25 -5.42 11.27
N SER A 27 1.17 -4.97 12.14
CA SER A 27 0.93 -3.83 13.02
C SER A 27 0.72 -2.52 12.26
N PHE A 28 1.18 -2.45 11.01
CA PHE A 28 1.03 -1.27 10.15
C PHE A 28 -0.23 -1.33 9.26
N TYR A 29 -0.96 -2.45 9.25
CA TYR A 29 -2.04 -2.68 8.29
C TYR A 29 -3.18 -1.69 8.45
N THR A 30 -3.59 -1.40 9.68
CA THR A 30 -4.62 -0.39 9.97
C THR A 30 -4.26 0.97 9.39
N SER A 31 -2.98 1.38 9.43
CA SER A 31 -2.57 2.67 8.86
C SER A 31 -2.72 2.70 7.35
N LEU A 32 -2.44 1.60 6.66
CA LEU A 32 -2.58 1.50 5.21
C LEU A 32 -4.06 1.37 4.78
N GLU A 33 -4.84 0.59 5.50
CA GLU A 33 -6.29 0.48 5.34
C GLU A 33 -6.96 1.86 5.44
N ASP A 34 -6.72 2.58 6.54
CA ASP A 34 -7.24 3.93 6.76
C ASP A 34 -6.83 4.90 5.64
N LEU A 35 -5.59 4.78 5.15
CA LEU A 35 -5.09 5.61 4.04
C LEU A 35 -5.91 5.37 2.77
N LEU A 36 -6.10 4.11 2.40
CA LEU A 36 -6.79 3.71 1.17
C LEU A 36 -8.26 4.11 1.22
N GLU A 37 -8.94 3.89 2.34
CA GLU A 37 -10.34 4.30 2.51
C GLU A 37 -10.51 5.82 2.44
N GLN A 38 -9.59 6.59 3.06
CA GLN A 38 -9.61 8.04 2.99
C GLN A 38 -9.35 8.57 1.56
N VAL A 39 -8.44 7.96 0.81
CA VAL A 39 -8.18 8.33 -0.59
C VAL A 39 -9.38 7.94 -1.46
N ALA A 40 -9.98 6.77 -1.25
CA ALA A 40 -11.18 6.35 -1.94
C ALA A 40 -12.33 7.33 -1.72
N GLN A 41 -12.61 7.70 -0.47
CA GLN A 41 -13.62 8.70 -0.14
C GLN A 41 -13.34 10.04 -0.81
N ALA A 42 -12.10 10.53 -0.74
CA ALA A 42 -11.72 11.83 -1.27
C ALA A 42 -11.70 11.89 -2.81
N THR A 43 -11.67 10.74 -3.48
CA THR A 43 -11.77 10.63 -4.94
C THR A 43 -13.16 10.21 -5.44
N GLY A 44 -14.18 10.27 -4.57
CA GLY A 44 -15.57 9.96 -4.94
C GLY A 44 -15.88 8.46 -5.03
N ARG A 45 -15.00 7.61 -4.52
CA ARG A 45 -15.10 6.14 -4.51
C ARG A 45 -15.37 5.61 -3.10
N ALA A 46 -16.21 6.29 -2.32
CA ALA A 46 -16.50 5.94 -0.93
C ALA A 46 -17.14 4.54 -0.73
N HIS A 47 -17.55 3.88 -1.81
CA HIS A 47 -18.00 2.49 -1.81
C HIS A 47 -16.84 1.49 -1.73
N VAL A 48 -15.61 1.89 -2.09
CA VAL A 48 -14.46 0.98 -2.04
C VAL A 48 -14.22 0.52 -0.61
N HIS A 49 -14.07 -0.78 -0.45
CA HIS A 49 -13.83 -1.41 0.83
C HIS A 49 -12.53 -2.22 0.78
N VAL A 50 -11.76 -2.15 1.87
CA VAL A 50 -10.50 -2.85 2.03
C VAL A 50 -10.70 -4.04 2.97
N THR A 51 -10.28 -5.23 2.56
CA THR A 51 -10.20 -6.40 3.44
C THR A 51 -8.74 -6.69 3.74
N THR A 52 -8.34 -6.58 5.00
CA THR A 52 -7.04 -7.03 5.50
C THR A 52 -7.06 -8.53 5.76
N LEU A 53 -5.94 -9.22 5.50
CA LEU A 53 -5.78 -10.67 5.68
C LEU A 53 -6.96 -11.48 5.12
N PRO A 54 -7.28 -11.33 3.82
CA PRO A 54 -8.43 -11.97 3.21
C PRO A 54 -8.29 -13.50 3.24
N LYS A 55 -9.43 -14.19 3.10
CA LYS A 55 -9.45 -15.66 2.93
C LYS A 55 -8.63 -16.09 1.71
N SER A 56 -8.07 -17.29 1.82
CA SER A 56 -7.19 -17.83 0.80
C SER A 56 -7.80 -17.86 -0.60
N THR A 57 -6.95 -17.66 -1.61
CA THR A 57 -7.31 -17.84 -3.03
C THR A 57 -6.43 -18.92 -3.66
N GLU A 58 -6.83 -19.43 -4.82
CA GLU A 58 -6.02 -20.38 -5.60
C GLU A 58 -4.65 -19.79 -5.99
N ALA A 59 -4.58 -18.46 -6.17
CA ALA A 59 -3.37 -17.72 -6.52
C ALA A 59 -2.41 -17.51 -5.34
N GLY A 60 -2.91 -17.69 -4.11
CA GLY A 60 -2.25 -17.32 -2.85
C GLY A 60 -3.03 -16.28 -2.05
N ASN A 61 -2.41 -15.74 -1.00
CA ASN A 61 -3.06 -14.90 0.00
C ASN A 61 -2.32 -13.55 0.06
N PRO A 62 -2.75 -12.56 -0.75
CA PRO A 62 -2.21 -11.22 -0.61
C PRO A 62 -2.66 -10.61 0.73
N ASP A 63 -1.88 -9.68 1.26
CA ASP A 63 -2.15 -9.04 2.56
C ASP A 63 -3.45 -8.22 2.57
N PHE A 64 -3.80 -7.61 1.43
CA PHE A 64 -5.04 -6.84 1.28
C PHE A 64 -5.77 -7.19 -0.01
N ARG A 65 -7.09 -7.00 0.04
CA ARG A 65 -7.99 -7.06 -1.10
C ARG A 65 -8.85 -5.80 -1.15
N LEU A 66 -8.93 -5.19 -2.31
CA LEU A 66 -9.72 -3.99 -2.56
C LEU A 66 -10.99 -4.38 -3.33
N TRP A 67 -12.14 -3.96 -2.85
CA TRP A 67 -13.45 -4.25 -3.45
C TRP A 67 -14.08 -2.97 -3.99
N ASN A 68 -14.85 -3.07 -5.07
CA ASN A 68 -15.67 -1.96 -5.58
C ASN A 68 -16.91 -1.63 -4.70
N GLY A 69 -17.03 -2.23 -3.52
CA GLY A 69 -18.18 -2.03 -2.63
C GLY A 69 -19.40 -2.90 -2.92
N THR A 70 -19.38 -3.71 -3.97
CA THR A 70 -20.42 -4.70 -4.25
C THR A 70 -19.85 -6.12 -4.14
N ASP A 71 -19.26 -6.61 -5.21
CA ASP A 71 -18.98 -8.03 -5.44
C ASP A 71 -17.70 -8.26 -6.25
N SER A 72 -17.07 -7.20 -6.75
CA SER A 72 -15.90 -7.30 -7.62
C SER A 72 -14.64 -6.81 -6.91
N ILE A 73 -13.59 -7.61 -7.03
CA ILE A 73 -12.25 -7.25 -6.56
C ILE A 73 -11.63 -6.33 -7.59
N ILE A 74 -11.23 -5.14 -7.17
CA ILE A 74 -10.61 -4.13 -8.05
C ILE A 74 -9.09 -4.13 -7.93
N GLY A 75 -8.53 -4.70 -6.87
CA GLY A 75 -7.09 -4.80 -6.70
C GLY A 75 -6.66 -5.56 -5.46
N TYR A 76 -5.36 -5.79 -5.38
CA TYR A 76 -4.69 -6.49 -4.29
C TYR A 76 -3.49 -5.68 -3.82
N ILE A 77 -3.07 -5.91 -2.58
CA ILE A 77 -1.84 -5.32 -2.05
C ILE A 77 -1.05 -6.40 -1.33
N GLU A 78 0.23 -6.48 -1.67
CA GLU A 78 1.23 -7.21 -0.92
C GLU A 78 2.06 -6.19 -0.13
N ALA A 79 2.05 -6.31 1.19
CA ALA A 79 2.83 -5.47 2.07
C ALA A 79 4.14 -6.17 2.45
N LYS A 80 5.12 -5.37 2.83
CA LYS A 80 6.36 -5.80 3.46
C LYS A 80 6.65 -4.92 4.66
N ASN A 81 7.38 -5.44 5.62
CA ASN A 81 7.77 -4.70 6.80
C ASN A 81 8.46 -3.39 6.40
N PRO A 82 8.17 -2.24 7.03
CA PRO A 82 8.83 -0.98 6.70
C PRO A 82 10.36 -1.02 6.70
N VAL A 83 10.98 -1.94 7.45
CA VAL A 83 12.43 -2.14 7.46
C VAL A 83 12.97 -2.80 6.19
N GLN A 84 12.13 -3.39 5.36
CA GLN A 84 12.48 -3.95 4.05
C GLN A 84 12.63 -2.80 3.04
N GLU A 85 13.80 -2.16 3.03
CA GLU A 85 14.03 -0.98 2.19
C GLU A 85 14.20 -1.32 0.70
N ASN A 86 14.70 -2.52 0.38
CA ASN A 86 14.93 -2.95 -0.99
C ASN A 86 13.77 -3.82 -1.50
N LEU A 87 12.82 -3.18 -2.20
CA LEU A 87 11.73 -3.88 -2.87
C LEU A 87 12.16 -4.56 -4.18
N ASP A 88 13.27 -4.18 -4.80
CA ASP A 88 13.77 -4.83 -6.02
C ASP A 88 14.07 -6.31 -5.77
N HIS A 89 14.62 -6.65 -4.59
CA HIS A 89 14.84 -8.05 -4.24
C HIS A 89 13.52 -8.81 -4.06
N ILE A 90 12.51 -8.17 -3.45
CA ILE A 90 11.19 -8.77 -3.23
C ILE A 90 10.51 -9.08 -4.58
N GLU A 91 10.69 -8.21 -5.58
CA GLU A 91 10.18 -8.42 -6.95
C GLU A 91 10.70 -9.67 -7.63
N THR A 92 11.87 -10.15 -7.24
CA THR A 92 12.47 -11.38 -7.78
C THR A 92 11.98 -12.64 -7.07
N SER A 93 11.21 -12.51 -5.98
CA SER A 93 10.68 -13.66 -5.25
C SER A 93 9.64 -14.42 -6.08
N GLU A 94 9.62 -15.75 -5.93
CA GLU A 94 8.63 -16.60 -6.63
C GLU A 94 7.19 -16.21 -6.29
N GLN A 95 6.94 -15.82 -5.03
CA GLN A 95 5.61 -15.37 -4.59
C GLN A 95 5.17 -14.12 -5.34
N LEU A 96 6.00 -13.06 -5.35
CA LEU A 96 5.61 -11.81 -5.97
C LEU A 96 5.58 -11.92 -7.50
N HIS A 97 6.47 -12.72 -8.10
CA HIS A 97 6.40 -13.05 -9.52
C HIS A 97 5.05 -13.68 -9.87
N ARG A 98 4.60 -14.68 -9.10
CA ARG A 98 3.27 -15.28 -9.29
C ARG A 98 2.14 -14.25 -9.11
N TYR A 99 2.19 -13.44 -8.06
CA TYR A 99 1.12 -12.46 -7.78
C TYR A 99 0.99 -11.41 -8.89
N ARG A 100 2.09 -10.90 -9.42
CA ARG A 100 2.07 -9.94 -10.53
C ARG A 100 1.34 -10.47 -11.77
N TRP A 101 1.51 -11.75 -12.09
CA TRP A 101 0.87 -12.37 -13.25
C TRP A 101 -0.56 -12.86 -12.98
N THR A 102 -0.91 -13.14 -11.73
CA THR A 102 -2.27 -13.61 -11.39
C THR A 102 -3.21 -12.46 -11.05
N PHE A 103 -2.70 -11.38 -10.45
CA PHE A 103 -3.49 -10.24 -10.02
C PHE A 103 -3.34 -9.09 -11.03
N PRO A 104 -4.40 -8.76 -11.80
CA PRO A 104 -4.32 -7.74 -12.85
C PRO A 104 -4.11 -6.33 -12.31
N ASN A 105 -4.29 -6.13 -11.00
CA ASN A 105 -4.03 -4.90 -10.29
C ASN A 105 -3.42 -5.20 -8.92
N LEU A 106 -2.13 -4.93 -8.76
CA LEU A 106 -1.38 -5.25 -7.55
C LEU A 106 -0.53 -4.06 -7.13
N ILE A 107 -0.61 -3.70 -5.85
CA ILE A 107 0.38 -2.83 -5.22
C ILE A 107 1.37 -3.70 -4.43
N LEU A 108 2.67 -3.45 -4.61
CA LEU A 108 3.69 -3.83 -3.64
C LEU A 108 4.07 -2.61 -2.81
N THR A 109 4.14 -2.75 -1.48
CA THR A 109 4.57 -1.64 -0.63
C THR A 109 5.30 -2.10 0.63
N ASN A 110 6.24 -1.29 1.10
CA ASN A 110 6.77 -1.34 2.47
C ASN A 110 6.22 -0.19 3.34
N PHE A 111 5.01 0.29 3.03
CA PHE A 111 4.35 1.45 3.64
C PHE A 111 4.97 2.82 3.31
N LEU A 112 6.16 2.86 2.68
CA LEU A 112 6.87 4.10 2.38
C LEU A 112 7.23 4.23 0.89
N GLU A 113 7.38 3.11 0.22
CA GLU A 113 7.46 3.00 -1.23
C GLU A 113 6.25 2.22 -1.74
N PHE A 114 5.67 2.66 -2.85
CA PHE A 114 4.52 2.02 -3.49
C PHE A 114 4.87 1.75 -4.94
N ARG A 115 4.61 0.52 -5.40
CA ARG A 115 4.81 0.09 -6.78
C ARG A 115 3.49 -0.50 -7.28
N LEU A 116 2.93 0.11 -8.32
CA LEU A 116 1.69 -0.31 -8.95
C LEU A 116 2.00 -1.18 -10.16
N TYR A 117 1.45 -2.39 -10.15
CA TYR A 117 1.51 -3.37 -11.22
C TYR A 117 0.15 -3.53 -11.90
N ARG A 118 0.15 -3.61 -13.23
CA ARG A 118 -1.01 -4.01 -14.03
C ARG A 118 -0.60 -5.12 -14.97
N ASP A 119 -1.33 -6.23 -14.93
CA ASP A 119 -1.10 -7.39 -15.80
C ASP A 119 0.36 -7.85 -15.86
N GLY A 120 1.03 -7.89 -14.71
CA GLY A 120 2.44 -8.27 -14.61
C GLY A 120 3.44 -7.12 -14.72
N GLU A 121 3.06 -5.99 -15.31
CA GLU A 121 3.96 -4.89 -15.67
C GLU A 121 3.96 -3.76 -14.64
N LEU A 122 5.13 -3.17 -14.37
CA LEU A 122 5.25 -2.01 -13.48
C LEU A 122 4.73 -0.76 -14.19
N VAL A 123 3.65 -0.18 -13.68
CA VAL A 123 2.98 0.99 -14.27
C VAL A 123 3.40 2.30 -13.60
N ASP A 124 3.59 2.29 -12.29
CA ASP A 124 4.01 3.47 -11.54
C ASP A 124 4.76 3.07 -10.26
N SER A 125 5.65 3.94 -9.79
CA SER A 125 6.29 3.78 -8.49
C SER A 125 6.60 5.11 -7.84
N VAL A 126 6.49 5.14 -6.51
CA VAL A 126 6.72 6.36 -5.74
C VAL A 126 7.30 6.03 -4.38
N LEU A 127 8.38 6.73 -4.04
CA LEU A 127 8.89 6.84 -2.69
C LEU A 127 8.18 8.00 -1.98
N ALA A 128 7.27 7.67 -1.07
CA ALA A 128 6.46 8.62 -0.33
C ALA A 128 7.20 9.23 0.88
N ALA A 129 8.15 8.50 1.45
CA ALA A 129 9.05 9.01 2.48
C ALA A 129 10.28 8.10 2.64
N ARG A 130 11.36 8.59 3.28
CA ARG A 130 12.60 7.79 3.46
C ARG A 130 12.46 6.75 4.57
N PRO A 131 12.66 5.45 4.29
CA PRO A 131 12.65 4.39 5.30
C PRO A 131 13.62 4.62 6.45
N TYR A 132 14.82 5.12 6.17
CA TYR A 132 15.83 5.45 7.19
C TYR A 132 15.26 6.30 8.34
N VAL A 133 14.44 7.31 8.04
CA VAL A 133 13.90 8.22 9.07
C VAL A 133 12.89 7.51 9.97
N LEU A 134 12.05 6.65 9.41
CA LEU A 134 11.10 5.86 10.19
C LEU A 134 11.81 4.77 11.01
N ASN A 135 12.72 4.02 10.37
CA ASN A 135 13.25 2.77 10.89
C ASN A 135 14.45 2.99 11.83
N GLN A 136 15.38 3.87 11.45
CA GLN A 136 16.62 4.10 12.20
C GLN A 136 16.45 5.26 13.19
N LEU A 137 15.86 6.38 12.74
CA LEU A 137 15.66 7.55 13.60
C LEU A 137 14.38 7.47 14.46
N ARG A 138 13.47 6.52 14.17
CA ARG A 138 12.18 6.37 14.87
C ARG A 138 11.40 7.69 14.92
N ALA A 139 11.46 8.45 13.82
CA ALA A 139 10.82 9.75 13.68
C ALA A 139 9.85 9.75 12.50
N ALA A 140 8.92 10.71 12.50
CA ALA A 140 8.00 10.90 11.39
C ALA A 140 8.78 11.31 10.15
N PRO A 141 8.82 10.47 9.11
CA PRO A 141 9.57 10.81 7.92
C PRO A 141 8.87 11.96 7.19
N PRO A 142 9.61 12.92 6.62
CA PRO A 142 9.01 14.00 5.85
C PRO A 142 8.35 13.43 4.59
N LEU A 143 7.15 13.91 4.27
CA LEU A 143 6.44 13.54 3.06
C LEU A 143 7.21 13.98 1.80
N GLU A 144 7.49 13.03 0.93
CA GLU A 144 8.04 13.20 -0.40
C GLU A 144 6.98 12.84 -1.46
N ASN A 145 7.04 13.48 -2.64
CA ASN A 145 6.25 13.08 -3.82
C ASN A 145 4.73 12.96 -3.60
N ALA A 146 4.13 13.81 -2.75
CA ALA A 146 2.73 13.74 -2.35
C ALA A 146 1.75 13.62 -3.53
N ASP A 147 1.95 14.40 -4.59
CA ASP A 147 1.07 14.35 -5.77
C ASP A 147 1.23 13.05 -6.56
N LYS A 148 2.46 12.52 -6.69
CA LYS A 148 2.68 11.21 -7.34
C LYS A 148 2.08 10.06 -6.54
N LEU A 149 2.20 10.10 -5.20
CA LEU A 149 1.55 9.11 -4.34
C LEU A 149 0.03 9.16 -4.50
N TRP A 150 -0.54 10.37 -4.51
CA TRP A 150 -1.96 10.55 -4.76
C TRP A 150 -2.38 9.94 -6.09
N ASP A 151 -1.68 10.27 -7.17
CA ASP A 151 -2.01 9.79 -8.51
C ASP A 151 -1.87 8.26 -8.62
N LEU A 152 -0.86 7.67 -7.98
CA LEU A 152 -0.68 6.21 -7.95
C LEU A 152 -1.83 5.53 -7.21
N LEU A 153 -2.19 6.00 -6.01
CA LEU A 153 -3.29 5.42 -5.23
C LEU A 153 -4.64 5.61 -5.93
N GLU A 154 -4.87 6.78 -6.54
CA GLU A 154 -6.07 7.02 -7.34
C GLU A 154 -6.17 6.06 -8.53
N ARG A 155 -5.07 5.85 -9.26
CA ARG A 155 -5.01 4.86 -10.35
C ARG A 155 -5.25 3.46 -9.82
N ALA A 156 -4.69 3.09 -8.67
CA ALA A 156 -4.85 1.75 -8.12
C ALA A 156 -6.29 1.46 -7.66
N LEU A 157 -7.01 2.48 -7.17
CA LEU A 157 -8.41 2.39 -6.76
C LEU A 157 -9.41 2.52 -7.92
N ALA A 158 -8.93 2.84 -9.13
CA ALA A 158 -9.76 2.81 -10.33
C ALA A 158 -9.84 1.37 -10.87
N GLU A 159 -11.04 0.99 -11.34
CA GLU A 159 -11.25 -0.27 -12.06
C GLU A 159 -10.30 -0.32 -13.27
N SER A 160 -9.58 -1.44 -13.41
CA SER A 160 -8.88 -1.76 -14.66
C SER A 160 -9.95 -1.91 -15.74
N LYS A 161 -9.86 -1.13 -16.82
CA LYS A 161 -10.68 -1.36 -18.01
C LYS A 161 -10.12 -2.50 -18.84
#